data_AF-A0A2V9MSN7-F1
#
_entry.id   AF-A0A2V9MSN7-F1
#
_cell.length_a   1.000
_cell.length_b   1.000
_cell.length_c   1.000
_cell.angle_alpha   90.00
_cell.angle_beta   90.00
_cell.angle_gamma   90.00
#
_symmetry.space_group_name_H-M   'P 1'
#
loop_
_entity.id
_entity.type
_entity.pdbx_description
1 polymer ?
#
loop_
_entity_poly.entity_id
_entity_poly.type
_entity_poly.pdbx_seq_one_letter_code
_entity_poly.pdbx_strand_id
1 'polypeptide(L)'
;MSRIFNRRKVLLTLAAIVVLPVSWWISAGLRGRLMARYDLARGHYRVLAYGLPRPGVVEYRQLLREHYGVEYRQVALCIVSPSLISYVDAYDGVSAAAIHRKFGHDLLRESWDEAHKEWQEKHKAELQDVSQSE
;
A
#
# COMPACT_ATOMS: atom_id res chain seq x y z
N MET A 1 -32.24 -43.24 1.46
CA MET A 1 -31.99 -41.99 0.70
C MET A 1 -31.18 -40.90 1.44
N SER A 2 -30.85 -41.01 2.76
CA SER A 2 -30.11 -39.94 3.47
C SER A 2 -28.60 -39.89 3.21
N ARG A 3 -27.93 -41.02 2.94
CA ARG A 3 -26.46 -41.06 2.70
C ARG A 3 -26.02 -40.27 1.46
N ILE A 4 -26.83 -40.24 0.40
CA ILE A 4 -26.51 -39.51 -0.84
C ILE A 4 -26.61 -38.00 -0.62
N PHE A 5 -27.62 -37.55 0.14
CA PHE A 5 -27.80 -36.15 0.48
C PHE A 5 -26.67 -35.63 1.39
N ASN A 6 -26.22 -36.46 2.34
CA ASN A 6 -25.08 -36.13 3.19
C ASN A 6 -23.75 -36.12 2.41
N ARG A 7 -23.53 -37.04 1.47
CA ARG A 7 -22.34 -37.03 0.60
C ARG A 7 -22.28 -35.79 -0.30
N ARG A 8 -23.41 -35.40 -0.91
CA ARG A 8 -23.48 -34.16 -1.71
C ARG A 8 -23.19 -32.93 -0.87
N LYS A 9 -23.77 -32.83 0.34
CA LYS A 9 -23.48 -31.73 1.27
C LYS A 9 -22.01 -31.69 1.68
N VAL A 10 -21.43 -32.83 2.05
CA VAL A 10 -20.00 -32.92 2.38
C VAL A 10 -19.11 -32.49 1.21
N LEU A 11 -19.42 -32.95 -0.01
CA LEU A 11 -18.69 -32.55 -1.22
C LEU A 11 -18.81 -31.05 -1.50
N LEU A 12 -20.00 -30.45 -1.34
CA LEU A 12 -20.20 -29.01 -1.50
C LEU A 12 -19.45 -28.21 -0.44
N THR A 13 -19.43 -28.67 0.82
CA THR A 13 -18.66 -28.01 1.89
C THR A 13 -17.17 -28.05 1.59
N LEU A 14 -16.65 -29.20 1.15
CA LEU A 14 -15.23 -29.33 0.76
C LEU A 14 -14.89 -28.45 -0.45
N ALA A 15 -15.77 -28.40 -1.46
CA ALA A 15 -15.58 -27.51 -2.60
C ALA A 15 -15.57 -26.03 -2.18
N ALA A 16 -16.47 -25.61 -1.29
CA ALA A 16 -16.51 -24.24 -0.79
C ALA A 16 -15.24 -23.87 -0.01
N ILE A 17 -14.69 -24.80 0.79
CA ILE A 17 -13.44 -24.61 1.53
C ILE A 17 -12.26 -24.31 0.59
N VAL A 18 -12.26 -24.86 -0.64
CA VAL A 18 -11.21 -24.60 -1.64
C VAL A 18 -11.51 -23.37 -2.47
N VAL A 19 -12.75 -23.22 -2.94
CA VAL A 19 -13.14 -22.15 -3.86
C VAL A 19 -13.09 -20.77 -3.19
N LEU A 20 -13.50 -20.66 -1.91
CA LEU A 20 -13.54 -19.38 -1.22
C LEU A 20 -12.13 -18.75 -1.04
N PRO A 21 -11.10 -19.46 -0.53
CA PRO A 21 -9.74 -18.93 -0.46
C PRO A 21 -9.14 -18.60 -1.82
N VAL A 22 -9.36 -19.44 -2.83
CA VAL A 22 -8.86 -19.19 -4.19
C VAL A 22 -9.50 -17.92 -4.76
N SER A 23 -10.81 -17.78 -4.62
CA SER A 23 -11.53 -16.57 -5.04
C SER A 23 -11.05 -15.33 -4.29
N TRP A 24 -10.69 -15.45 -3.01
CA TRP A 24 -10.12 -14.36 -2.23
C TRP A 24 -8.77 -13.87 -2.79
N TRP A 25 -7.93 -14.81 -3.22
CA TRP A 25 -6.63 -14.49 -3.82
C TRP A 25 -6.77 -13.85 -5.20
N ILE A 26 -7.61 -14.41 -6.07
CA ILE A 26 -7.82 -13.91 -7.44
C ILE A 26 -8.50 -12.54 -7.43
N SER A 27 -9.40 -12.28 -6.48
CA SER A 27 -10.11 -11.00 -6.36
C SER A 27 -9.28 -9.84 -5.80
N ALA A 28 -8.01 -10.05 -5.45
CA ALA A 28 -7.18 -9.06 -4.76
C ALA A 28 -7.14 -7.69 -5.46
N GLY A 29 -6.83 -7.63 -6.76
CA GLY A 29 -6.79 -6.36 -7.49
C GLY A 29 -8.16 -5.69 -7.65
N LEU A 30 -9.26 -6.44 -7.69
CA LEU A 30 -10.60 -5.86 -7.68
C LEU A 30 -10.91 -5.23 -6.32
N ARG A 31 -10.58 -5.94 -5.23
CA ARG A 31 -10.71 -5.43 -3.85
C ARG A 31 -9.88 -4.17 -3.64
N GLY A 32 -8.66 -4.12 -4.17
CA GLY A 32 -7.78 -2.94 -4.10
C GLY A 32 -8.44 -1.70 -4.73
N ARG A 33 -8.94 -1.82 -5.96
CA ARG A 33 -9.64 -0.72 -6.65
C ARG A 33 -10.89 -0.26 -5.91
N LEU A 34 -11.70 -1.20 -5.41
CA LEU A 34 -12.92 -0.88 -4.69
C LEU A 34 -12.61 -0.14 -3.38
N MET A 35 -11.60 -0.59 -2.63
CA MET A 35 -11.19 0.05 -1.40
C MET A 35 -10.62 1.46 -1.65
N ALA A 36 -9.83 1.65 -2.71
CA ALA A 36 -9.34 2.97 -3.08
C ALA A 36 -10.49 3.93 -3.39
N ARG A 37 -11.49 3.49 -4.17
CA ARG A 37 -12.68 4.30 -4.45
C ARG A 37 -13.48 4.62 -3.20
N TYR A 38 -13.60 3.67 -2.28
CA TYR A 38 -14.28 3.87 -1.00
C TYR A 38 -13.57 4.92 -0.14
N ASP A 39 -12.24 4.83 -0.03
CA ASP A 39 -11.44 5.81 0.72
C ASP A 39 -11.53 7.20 0.09
N LEU A 40 -11.41 7.29 -1.24
CA LEU A 40 -11.54 8.54 -1.99
C LEU A 40 -12.94 9.17 -1.83
N ALA A 41 -14.00 8.37 -1.82
CA ALA A 41 -15.36 8.85 -1.60
C ALA A 41 -15.56 9.47 -0.20
N ARG A 42 -14.71 9.12 0.77
CA ARG A 42 -14.66 9.71 2.11
C ARG A 42 -13.66 10.86 2.23
N GLY A 43 -12.99 11.23 1.12
CA GLY A 43 -11.95 12.25 1.09
C GLY A 43 -10.59 11.78 1.64
N HIS A 44 -10.38 10.48 1.83
CA HIS A 44 -9.12 9.92 2.29
C HIS A 44 -8.19 9.63 1.10
N TYR A 45 -7.15 10.44 0.95
CA TYR A 45 -6.09 10.24 -0.03
C TYR A 45 -4.97 9.44 0.63
N ARG A 46 -4.72 8.23 0.16
CA ARG A 46 -3.73 7.33 0.75
C ARG A 46 -2.94 6.60 -0.32
N VAL A 47 -1.66 6.38 -0.08
CA VAL A 47 -0.80 5.52 -0.89
C VAL A 47 -0.30 4.40 0.00
N LEU A 48 -0.34 3.19 -0.53
CA LEU A 48 0.14 2.00 0.13
C LEU A 48 1.58 1.71 -0.30
N ALA A 49 2.29 0.96 0.52
CA ALA A 49 3.62 0.50 0.17
C ALA A 49 3.89 -0.88 0.77
N TYR A 50 4.68 -1.65 0.04
CA TYR A 50 5.23 -2.91 0.49
C TYR A 50 6.74 -2.92 0.29
N GLY A 51 7.43 -3.87 0.90
CA GLY A 51 8.89 -3.96 0.84
C GLY A 51 9.58 -3.24 2.00
N LEU A 52 10.91 -3.36 2.03
CA LEU A 52 11.73 -2.66 3.00
C LEU A 52 11.65 -1.14 2.75
N PRO A 53 11.35 -0.32 3.78
CA PRO A 53 11.29 1.12 3.62
C PRO A 53 12.66 1.66 3.22
N ARG A 54 12.69 2.50 2.19
CA ARG A 54 13.89 3.20 1.76
C ARG A 54 14.25 4.31 2.75
N PRO A 55 15.52 4.74 2.81
CA PRO A 55 15.89 5.92 3.58
C PRO A 55 15.12 7.16 3.08
N GLY A 56 14.65 8.00 4.00
CA GLY A 56 13.78 9.15 3.70
C GLY A 56 12.27 8.87 3.76
N VAL A 57 11.82 7.63 4.05
CA VAL A 57 10.38 7.30 4.13
C VAL A 57 9.66 8.01 5.29
N VAL A 58 10.38 8.35 6.37
CA VAL A 58 9.79 9.02 7.52
C VAL A 58 9.45 10.47 7.14
N GLU A 59 10.41 11.17 6.56
CA GLU A 59 10.29 12.52 6.03
C GLU A 59 9.20 12.57 4.96
N TYR A 60 9.20 11.61 4.03
CA TYR A 60 8.20 11.51 2.97
C TYR A 60 6.78 11.36 3.53
N ARG A 61 6.59 10.46 4.51
CA ARG A 61 5.30 10.26 5.17
C ARG A 61 4.85 11.55 5.88
N GLN A 62 5.77 12.24 6.54
CA GLN A 62 5.47 13.44 7.28
C GLN A 62 5.05 14.56 6.34
N LEU A 63 5.83 14.82 5.29
CA LEU A 63 5.58 15.83 4.27
C LEU A 63 4.22 15.63 3.59
N LEU A 64 3.92 14.40 3.13
CA LEU A 64 2.62 14.09 2.53
C LEU A 64 1.45 14.35 3.49
N ARG A 65 1.60 13.99 4.76
CA ARG A 65 0.52 14.14 5.75
C ARG A 65 0.29 15.59 6.12
N GLU A 66 1.36 16.33 6.39
CA GLU A 66 1.30 17.69 6.95
C GLU A 66 0.97 18.73 5.88
N HIS A 67 1.56 18.63 4.69
CA HIS A 67 1.38 19.63 3.65
C HIS A 67 0.20 19.32 2.72
N TYR A 68 -0.11 18.04 2.51
CA TYR A 68 -1.05 17.61 1.47
C TYR A 68 -2.24 16.80 1.99
N GLY A 69 -2.23 16.41 3.27
CA GLY A 69 -3.26 15.54 3.85
C GLY A 69 -3.33 14.17 3.17
N VAL A 70 -2.22 13.72 2.58
CA VAL A 70 -2.09 12.41 1.93
C VAL A 70 -1.41 11.45 2.91
N GLU A 71 -2.00 10.28 3.12
CA GLU A 71 -1.44 9.27 4.01
C GLU A 71 -0.52 8.29 3.25
N TYR A 72 0.69 8.07 3.76
CA TYR A 72 1.52 6.95 3.33
C TYR A 72 1.42 5.79 4.33
N ARG A 73 1.07 4.59 3.87
CA ARG A 73 0.91 3.41 4.72
C ARG A 73 1.74 2.22 4.23
N GLN A 74 2.74 1.84 5.02
CA GLN A 74 3.46 0.58 4.83
C GLN A 74 2.56 -0.59 5.26
N VAL A 75 2.17 -1.46 4.34
CA VAL A 75 1.29 -2.62 4.59
C VAL A 75 2.04 -3.94 4.71
N ALA A 76 3.27 -4.00 4.19
CA ALA A 76 4.18 -5.15 4.38
C ALA A 76 5.64 -4.71 4.31
N LEU A 77 6.52 -5.53 4.89
CA LEU A 77 7.97 -5.37 4.82
C LEU A 77 8.55 -6.44 3.90
N CYS A 78 9.28 -7.42 4.46
CA CYS A 78 10.07 -8.40 3.70
C CYS A 78 9.24 -9.53 3.08
N ILE A 79 8.10 -9.88 3.67
CA ILE A 79 7.25 -10.98 3.21
C ILE A 79 6.06 -10.39 2.48
N VAL A 80 6.08 -10.48 1.15
CA VAL A 80 5.06 -9.93 0.26
C VAL A 80 4.51 -11.04 -0.64
N SER A 81 3.21 -11.28 -0.59
CA SER A 81 2.55 -12.26 -1.47
C SER A 81 2.16 -11.63 -2.81
N PRO A 82 2.03 -12.42 -3.89
CA PRO A 82 1.52 -11.91 -5.17
C PRO A 82 0.12 -11.29 -5.06
N SER A 83 -0.73 -11.84 -4.19
CA SER A 83 -2.06 -11.28 -3.93
C SER A 83 -2.00 -9.92 -3.22
N LEU A 84 -1.02 -9.70 -2.34
CA LEU A 84 -0.82 -8.39 -1.70
C LEU A 84 -0.32 -7.35 -2.71
N ILE A 85 0.65 -7.72 -3.56
CA ILE A 85 1.14 -6.85 -4.65
C ILE A 85 -0.03 -6.44 -5.54
N SER A 86 -0.81 -7.41 -6.02
CA SER A 86 -1.96 -7.15 -6.88
C SER A 86 -2.99 -6.23 -6.22
N TYR A 87 -3.19 -6.35 -4.90
CA TYR A 87 -4.08 -5.47 -4.15
C TYR A 87 -3.53 -4.04 -4.07
N VAL A 88 -2.25 -3.89 -3.69
CA VAL A 88 -1.59 -2.59 -3.50
C VAL A 88 -1.49 -1.83 -4.81
N ASP A 89 -0.98 -2.46 -5.88
CA ASP A 89 -0.83 -1.81 -7.19
C ASP A 89 -2.17 -1.33 -7.73
N ALA A 90 -3.23 -2.14 -7.56
CA ALA A 90 -4.56 -1.80 -8.01
C ALA A 90 -5.22 -0.69 -7.16
N TYR A 91 -4.90 -0.63 -5.86
CA TYR A 91 -5.33 0.46 -4.99
C TYR A 91 -4.60 1.77 -5.36
N ASP A 92 -3.28 1.73 -5.44
CA ASP A 92 -2.45 2.90 -5.69
C ASP A 92 -2.65 3.46 -7.10
N GLY A 93 -2.89 2.61 -8.10
CA GLY A 93 -3.26 3.09 -9.44
C GLY A 93 -4.52 3.96 -9.46
N VAL A 94 -5.49 3.70 -8.57
CA VAL A 94 -6.69 4.53 -8.43
C VAL A 94 -6.40 5.77 -7.57
N SER A 95 -5.73 5.58 -6.45
CA SER A 95 -5.46 6.66 -5.49
C SER A 95 -4.47 7.69 -6.04
N ALA A 96 -3.34 7.26 -6.60
CA ALA A 96 -2.34 8.13 -7.21
C ALA A 96 -2.94 8.95 -8.37
N ALA A 97 -3.79 8.34 -9.21
CA ALA A 97 -4.49 9.07 -10.26
C ALA A 97 -5.45 10.12 -9.69
N ALA A 98 -6.10 9.85 -8.56
CA ALA A 98 -6.96 10.84 -7.88
C ALA A 98 -6.17 11.96 -7.21
N ILE A 99 -5.03 11.64 -6.60
CA ILE A 99 -4.07 12.61 -6.04
C ILE A 99 -3.59 13.53 -7.15
N HIS A 100 -3.10 12.97 -8.25
CA HIS A 100 -2.64 13.75 -9.41
C HIS A 100 -3.72 14.68 -9.95
N ARG A 101 -4.96 14.21 -10.10
CA ARG A 101 -6.09 15.07 -10.52
C ARG A 101 -6.42 16.19 -9.53
N LYS A 102 -6.25 15.94 -8.22
CA LYS A 102 -6.55 16.94 -7.18
C LYS A 102 -5.51 18.06 -7.13
N PHE A 103 -4.23 17.73 -7.25
CA PHE A 103 -3.14 18.68 -7.10
C PHE A 103 -2.60 19.24 -8.42
N GLY A 104 -2.82 18.54 -9.54
CA GLY A 104 -2.46 19.03 -10.88
C GLY A 104 -0.99 18.84 -11.28
N HIS A 105 -0.19 18.20 -10.42
CA HIS A 105 1.22 17.87 -10.69
C HIS A 105 1.57 16.51 -10.08
N ASP A 106 2.81 16.04 -10.24
CA ASP A 106 3.25 14.72 -9.78
C ASP A 106 3.70 14.77 -8.32
N LEU A 107 2.74 15.09 -7.46
CA LEU A 107 2.94 15.35 -6.04
C LEU A 107 3.75 14.25 -5.34
N LEU A 108 3.42 12.98 -5.62
CA LEU A 108 4.03 11.84 -4.93
C LEU A 108 5.51 11.72 -5.25
N ARG A 109 5.89 11.93 -6.52
CA ARG A 109 7.30 11.89 -6.93
C ARG A 109 8.07 13.09 -6.40
N GLU A 110 7.51 14.28 -6.55
CA GLU A 110 8.15 15.52 -6.07
C GLU A 110 8.38 15.49 -4.56
N SER A 111 7.37 15.06 -3.80
CA SER A 111 7.46 14.87 -2.34
C SER A 111 8.50 13.84 -1.95
N TRP A 112 8.65 12.77 -2.75
CA TRP A 112 9.67 11.75 -2.52
C TRP A 112 11.08 12.31 -2.71
N ASP A 113 11.30 13.04 -3.80
CA ASP A 113 12.59 13.63 -4.13
C ASP A 113 13.03 14.66 -3.08
N GLU A 114 12.09 15.49 -2.61
CA GLU A 114 12.32 16.46 -1.54
C GLU A 114 12.69 15.78 -0.23
N ALA A 115 11.88 14.82 0.23
CA ALA A 115 12.14 14.07 1.45
C ALA A 115 13.47 13.30 1.41
N HIS A 116 13.81 12.72 0.26
CA HIS A 116 15.07 12.01 0.10
C HIS A 116 16.27 12.95 0.17
N LYS A 117 16.16 14.14 -0.42
CA LYS A 117 17.20 15.17 -0.34
C LYS A 117 17.41 15.65 1.10
N GLU A 118 16.32 15.94 1.81
CA GLU A 118 16.37 16.35 3.21
C GLU A 118 17.04 15.29 4.10
N TRP A 119 16.68 14.01 3.89
CA TRP A 119 17.30 12.89 4.59
C TRP A 119 18.81 12.82 4.35
N GLN A 120 19.26 12.98 3.09
CA GLN A 120 20.69 12.97 2.74
C GLN A 120 21.46 14.12 3.40
N GLU A 121 20.88 15.32 3.42
CA GLU A 121 21.51 16.50 4.02
C GLU A 121 21.68 16.32 5.54
N LYS A 122 20.65 15.82 6.23
CA LYS A 122 20.72 15.52 7.67
C LYS A 122 21.79 14.48 7.98
N HIS A 123 21.81 13.38 7.26
CA HIS A 123 22.77 12.29 7.52
C HIS A 123 24.21 12.72 7.21
N LYS A 124 24.42 13.56 6.19
CA LYS A 124 25.74 14.10 5.90
C LYS A 124 26.23 15.03 7.03
N ALA A 125 25.36 15.87 7.58
CA ALA A 125 25.70 16.74 8.70
C ALA A 125 26.04 15.94 9.97
N GLU A 126 25.26 14.91 10.27
CA GLU A 126 25.53 14.00 11.40
C GLU A 126 26.88 13.28 11.27
N LEU A 127 27.20 12.78 10.07
CA LEU A 127 28.49 12.13 9.81
C LEU A 127 29.68 13.11 9.94
N GLN A 128 29.48 14.38 9.59
CA GLN A 128 30.51 15.41 9.73
C GLN A 128 30.72 15.80 11.20
N ASP A 129 29.66 15.87 12.00
CA ASP A 129 29.73 16.15 13.44
C ASP A 129 30.46 15.03 14.20
N VAL A 130 30.11 13.78 13.92
CA VAL A 130 30.80 12.60 14.50
C VAL A 130 32.29 12.63 14.16
N SER A 131 32.65 12.91 12.91
CA SER A 131 34.06 12.97 12.47
C SER A 131 34.85 14.16 13.05
N GLN A 132 34.19 15.20 13.57
CA GLN A 132 34.84 16.33 14.26
C GLN A 132 34.97 16.12 15.77
N SER A 133 34.27 15.11 16.30
CA SER A 133 34.29 14.75 17.72
C SER A 133 35.32 13.66 18.08
N GLU A 134 36.00 13.08 17.08
CA GLU A 134 37.13 12.15 17.20
C GLU A 134 38.48 12.86 17.03
#